data_AF-A0A1H0C7X7-F1
#
_entry.id   AF-A0A1H0C7X7-F1
#
_cell.length_a   1.000
_cell.length_b   1.000
_cell.length_c   1.000
_cell.angle_alpha   90.00
_cell.angle_beta   90.00
_cell.angle_gamma   90.00
#
_symmetry.space_group_name_H-M   'P 1'
#
loop_
_entity.id
_entity.type
_entity.pdbx_description
1 polymer ?
#
loop_
_entity_poly.entity_id
_entity_poly.type
_entity_poly.pdbx_seq_one_letter_code
_entity_poly.pdbx_strand_id
1 'polypeptide(L)'
;MNFRRFPILVNCALASLFMAGMAHAQGSAPICMKSAEEAARRFVILAAAKPSQAVSLLTRRSLNSFRLRAQRMLEDRYAPASQARREKVLGSSFSNEKMRLMTDSEFVASYMAAGDSRGSVSDVQVLSHASPSLGGDELVVGYTVKAGAARGRQQRILSTRKEGDCWWVDMPLEAWVRLDEVGTALKATRTDMPLTRKGPPTASLQVVPASFVERPDMVQARRPGIAGPSGTVWLAKSPILTEADIDGAKAGYSCDFSAMEPEQPGVHIFFTDAGAEQLKQWSSENMGKVLAVAVNGDALVVATVKGILGKQLMLCLEKSTLEEAVALSENLMGWRK
;
A
#
# COMPACT_ATOMS: atom_id res chain seq x y z
N MET A 1 15.31 -28.90 -1.67
CA MET A 1 16.25 -27.92 -2.25
C MET A 1 17.36 -27.65 -1.24
N ASN A 2 18.61 -27.91 -1.62
CA ASN A 2 19.77 -27.58 -0.80
C ASN A 2 20.07 -26.08 -0.91
N PHE A 3 19.73 -25.30 0.11
CA PHE A 3 20.22 -23.93 0.24
C PHE A 3 21.72 -23.98 0.52
N ARG A 4 22.52 -23.78 -0.52
CA ARG A 4 23.96 -23.60 -0.39
C ARG A 4 24.22 -22.32 0.39
N ARG A 5 24.86 -22.50 1.54
CA ARG A 5 25.52 -21.46 2.34
C ARG A 5 26.56 -20.74 1.47
N PHE A 6 26.50 -19.42 1.42
CA PHE A 6 27.65 -18.59 1.04
C PHE A 6 28.21 -17.92 2.29
N PRO A 7 29.55 -17.92 2.48
CA PRO A 7 30.18 -17.41 3.68
C PRO A 7 30.19 -15.88 3.71
N ILE A 8 30.02 -15.39 4.93
CA ILE A 8 30.22 -14.02 5.37
C ILE A 8 31.68 -13.65 5.11
N LEU A 9 31.90 -12.66 4.24
CA LEU A 9 33.12 -11.86 4.26
C LEU A 9 32.78 -10.51 4.88
N VAL A 10 33.19 -10.41 6.15
CA VAL A 10 33.36 -9.15 6.86
C VAL A 10 34.39 -8.33 6.10
N ASN A 11 34.00 -7.16 5.62
CA ASN A 11 34.97 -6.09 5.38
C ASN A 11 34.41 -4.77 5.90
N CYS A 12 34.97 -4.36 7.03
CA CYS A 12 34.89 -3.02 7.56
C CYS A 12 35.52 -2.05 6.55
N ALA A 13 34.75 -1.08 6.07
CA ALA A 13 35.30 0.20 5.66
C ALA A 13 34.21 1.27 5.78
N LEU A 14 34.49 2.23 6.64
CA LEU A 14 33.82 3.53 6.67
C LEU A 14 33.77 4.12 5.27
N ALA A 15 32.58 4.54 4.85
CA ALA A 15 32.42 5.71 3.99
C ALA A 15 31.06 6.33 4.28
N SER A 16 31.04 7.12 5.35
CA SER A 16 30.05 8.18 5.53
C SER A 16 30.14 9.13 4.34
N LEU A 17 29.23 9.02 3.38
CA LEU A 17 28.90 10.11 2.48
C LEU A 17 27.40 10.33 2.51
N PHE A 18 27.02 11.24 3.42
CA PHE A 18 25.85 12.09 3.26
C PHE A 18 25.95 12.80 1.91
N MET A 19 25.18 12.37 0.92
CA MET A 19 24.78 13.26 -0.16
C MET A 19 23.49 13.97 0.28
N ALA A 20 23.68 14.95 1.17
CA ALA A 20 22.76 16.05 1.33
C ALA A 20 22.89 16.91 0.07
N GLY A 21 21.85 16.92 -0.75
CA GLY A 21 21.89 17.61 -2.03
C GLY A 21 20.55 17.66 -2.75
N MET A 22 19.45 17.86 -2.01
CA MET A 22 18.24 18.40 -2.64
C MET A 22 18.34 19.92 -2.61
N ALA A 23 18.67 20.45 -3.79
CA ALA A 23 18.73 21.87 -4.07
C ALA A 23 17.43 22.54 -3.61
N HIS A 24 17.60 23.58 -2.80
CA HIS A 24 16.53 24.42 -2.30
C HIS A 24 15.80 25.08 -3.48
N ALA A 25 14.50 24.82 -3.61
CA ALA A 25 13.62 25.77 -4.26
C ALA A 25 13.54 27.02 -3.36
N GLN A 26 14.21 28.09 -3.77
CA GLN A 26 13.98 29.43 -3.24
C GLN A 26 12.53 29.83 -3.53
N GLY A 27 11.70 29.89 -2.48
CA GLY A 27 10.35 30.40 -2.58
C GLY A 27 9.72 30.48 -1.19
N SER A 28 9.82 31.66 -0.56
CA SER A 28 9.13 32.10 0.68
C SER A 28 9.06 31.07 1.84
N ALA A 29 9.64 31.42 2.99
CA ALA A 29 9.46 30.66 4.23
C ALA A 29 7.99 30.24 4.41
N PRO A 30 7.71 28.98 4.77
CA PRO A 30 6.34 28.50 4.87
C PRO A 30 5.57 29.37 5.86
N ILE A 31 4.43 29.91 5.42
CA ILE A 31 3.61 30.78 6.26
C ILE A 31 2.89 29.88 7.26
N CYS A 32 3.34 29.92 8.51
CA CYS A 32 2.72 29.21 9.61
C CYS A 32 1.26 29.66 9.79
N MET A 33 0.33 28.73 9.71
CA MET A 33 -1.11 29.01 9.85
C MET A 33 -1.53 28.84 11.31
N LYS A 34 -2.32 29.79 11.82
CA LYS A 34 -2.66 29.85 13.26
C LYS A 34 -3.82 28.93 13.64
N SER A 35 -4.65 28.54 12.67
CA SER A 35 -5.76 27.60 12.88
C SER A 35 -5.99 26.68 11.68
N ALA A 36 -6.68 25.57 11.94
CA ALA A 36 -7.14 24.61 10.95
C ALA A 36 -8.00 25.29 9.86
N GLU A 37 -8.92 26.17 10.25
CA GLU A 37 -9.79 26.91 9.32
C GLU A 37 -9.01 27.91 8.46
N GLU A 38 -7.96 28.52 9.01
CA GLU A 38 -7.09 29.41 8.24
C GLU A 38 -6.31 28.64 7.18
N ALA A 39 -5.72 27.51 7.56
CA ALA A 39 -4.99 26.62 6.66
C ALA A 39 -5.89 26.12 5.52
N ALA A 40 -7.07 25.61 5.86
CA ALA A 40 -8.04 25.07 4.90
C ALA A 40 -8.53 26.14 3.89
N ARG A 41 -8.91 27.33 4.38
CA ARG A 41 -9.38 28.43 3.51
C ARG A 41 -8.28 28.92 2.58
N ARG A 42 -7.06 29.14 3.09
CA ARG A 42 -5.93 29.58 2.25
C ARG A 42 -5.56 28.53 1.22
N PHE A 43 -5.63 27.24 1.58
CA PHE A 43 -5.40 26.17 0.63
C PHE A 43 -6.38 26.22 -0.52
N VAL A 44 -7.70 26.33 -0.28
CA VAL A 44 -8.71 26.45 -1.37
C VAL A 44 -8.43 27.64 -2.28
N ILE A 45 -8.06 28.79 -1.71
CA ILE A 45 -7.75 30.00 -2.48
C ILE A 45 -6.50 29.80 -3.36
N LEU A 46 -5.40 29.33 -2.78
CA LEU A 46 -4.15 29.12 -3.52
C LEU A 46 -4.25 27.98 -4.52
N ALA A 47 -4.92 26.88 -4.15
CA ALA A 47 -5.20 25.75 -5.03
C ALA A 47 -5.85 26.16 -6.35
N ALA A 48 -6.80 27.09 -6.31
CA ALA A 48 -7.50 27.55 -7.49
C ALA A 48 -6.71 28.59 -8.30
N ALA A 49 -6.08 29.56 -7.62
CA ALA A 49 -5.43 30.69 -8.29
C ALA A 49 -3.98 30.41 -8.70
N LYS A 50 -3.21 29.72 -7.84
CA LYS A 50 -1.78 29.46 -7.98
C LYS A 50 -1.42 28.07 -7.42
N PRO A 51 -1.78 26.98 -8.13
CA PRO A 51 -1.60 25.62 -7.62
C PRO A 51 -0.18 25.30 -7.14
N SER A 52 0.84 25.79 -7.84
CA SER A 52 2.25 25.60 -7.46
C SER A 52 2.59 26.19 -6.09
N GLN A 53 1.89 27.23 -5.63
CA GLN A 53 2.11 27.85 -4.32
C GLN A 53 1.37 27.11 -3.20
N ALA A 54 0.33 26.34 -3.52
CA ALA A 54 -0.43 25.58 -2.54
C ALA A 54 0.40 24.50 -1.83
N VAL A 55 1.52 24.07 -2.44
CA VAL A 55 2.51 23.16 -1.83
C VAL A 55 3.00 23.65 -0.47
N SER A 56 3.11 24.97 -0.29
CA SER A 56 3.59 25.59 0.95
C SER A 56 2.63 25.44 2.12
N LEU A 57 1.39 24.99 1.86
CA LEU A 57 0.37 24.75 2.88
C LEU A 57 0.15 23.26 3.15
N LEU A 58 0.84 22.37 2.43
CA LEU A 58 0.68 20.94 2.57
C LEU A 58 1.59 20.36 3.66
N THR A 59 1.12 19.35 4.37
CA THR A 59 2.00 18.55 5.24
C THR A 59 3.04 17.84 4.39
N ARG A 60 4.31 17.90 4.80
CA ARG A 60 5.40 17.17 4.10
C ARG A 60 5.14 15.67 4.08
N ARG A 61 4.60 15.14 5.17
CA ARG A 61 4.26 13.72 5.29
C ARG A 61 3.26 13.29 4.24
N SER A 62 2.13 14.00 4.10
CA SER A 62 1.08 13.61 3.16
C SER A 62 1.53 13.79 1.71
N LEU A 63 2.26 14.87 1.40
CA LEU A 63 2.83 15.11 0.09
C LEU A 63 3.81 14.01 -0.34
N ASN A 64 4.73 13.62 0.54
CA ASN A 64 5.70 12.57 0.27
C ASN A 64 5.01 11.21 0.04
N SER A 65 4.01 10.87 0.86
CA SER A 65 3.22 9.65 0.67
C SER A 65 2.50 9.63 -0.67
N PHE A 66 1.87 10.75 -1.05
CA PHE A 66 1.16 10.87 -2.32
C PHE A 66 2.11 10.76 -3.52
N ARG A 67 3.26 11.45 -3.46
CA ARG A 67 4.32 11.37 -4.47
C ARG A 67 4.87 9.95 -4.64
N LEU A 68 5.13 9.27 -3.52
CA LEU A 68 5.59 7.88 -3.52
C LEU A 68 4.56 6.94 -4.16
N ARG A 69 3.26 7.13 -3.85
CA ARG A 69 2.18 6.34 -4.46
C ARG A 69 2.10 6.58 -5.97
N ALA A 70 2.20 7.83 -6.43
CA ALA A 70 2.21 8.16 -7.85
C ALA A 70 3.44 7.57 -8.58
N GLN A 71 4.62 7.61 -7.96
CA GLN A 71 5.84 6.98 -8.50
C GLN A 71 5.67 5.46 -8.65
N ARG A 72 5.09 4.81 -7.64
CA ARG A 72 4.85 3.35 -7.68
C ARG A 72 3.94 2.93 -8.82
N MET A 73 2.98 3.77 -9.23
CA MET A 73 2.10 3.48 -10.38
C MET A 73 2.84 3.44 -11.72
N LEU A 74 4.07 3.94 -11.79
CA LEU A 74 4.95 3.83 -12.96
C LEU A 74 5.73 2.51 -13.01
N GLU A 75 5.73 1.73 -11.93
CA GLU A 75 6.36 0.42 -11.87
C GLU A 75 5.61 -0.60 -12.74
N ASP A 76 6.34 -1.57 -13.29
CA ASP A 76 5.76 -2.64 -14.14
C ASP A 76 4.66 -3.42 -13.43
N ARG A 77 4.68 -3.48 -12.09
CA ARG A 77 3.63 -4.15 -11.32
C ARG A 77 2.23 -3.58 -11.54
N TYR A 78 2.06 -2.30 -11.86
CA TYR A 78 0.72 -1.71 -12.03
C TYR A 78 0.11 -1.99 -13.41
N ALA A 79 0.93 -1.99 -14.47
CA ALA A 79 0.53 -2.42 -15.81
C ALA A 79 1.73 -3.05 -16.52
N PRO A 80 1.88 -4.38 -16.49
CA PRO A 80 3.03 -5.08 -17.06
C PRO A 80 3.19 -4.78 -18.56
N ALA A 81 4.44 -4.73 -19.03
CA ALA A 81 4.80 -4.66 -20.44
C ALA A 81 4.40 -3.38 -21.23
N SER A 82 3.94 -2.31 -20.57
CA SER A 82 3.70 -1.04 -21.27
C SER A 82 3.94 0.21 -20.41
N GLN A 83 5.18 0.69 -20.39
CA GLN A 83 5.53 2.00 -19.82
C GLN A 83 4.70 3.12 -20.46
N ALA A 84 4.56 3.12 -21.78
CA ALA A 84 3.78 4.11 -22.52
C ALA A 84 2.32 4.17 -22.04
N ARG A 85 1.72 3.03 -21.69
CA ARG A 85 0.36 2.99 -21.12
C ARG A 85 0.34 3.58 -19.71
N ARG A 86 1.30 3.24 -18.85
CA ARG A 86 1.39 3.81 -17.49
C ARG A 86 1.46 5.33 -17.53
N GLU A 87 2.36 5.86 -18.34
CA GLU A 87 2.53 7.30 -18.53
C GLU A 87 1.28 7.95 -19.16
N LYS A 88 0.63 7.29 -20.13
CA LYS A 88 -0.60 7.80 -20.75
C LYS A 88 -1.76 7.90 -19.75
N VAL A 89 -1.94 6.89 -18.90
CA VAL A 89 -3.06 6.84 -17.93
C VAL A 89 -2.82 7.77 -16.74
N LEU A 90 -1.57 7.86 -16.24
CA LEU A 90 -1.20 8.83 -15.19
C LEU A 90 -1.20 10.27 -15.72
N GLY A 91 -0.89 10.47 -17.00
CA GLY A 91 -0.84 11.75 -17.67
C GLY A 91 0.57 12.20 -18.01
N SER A 92 0.70 13.12 -18.98
CA SER A 92 1.98 13.55 -19.58
C SER A 92 2.99 14.18 -18.60
N SER A 93 2.55 14.55 -17.40
CA SER A 93 3.42 15.05 -16.32
C SER A 93 4.11 13.93 -15.53
N PHE A 94 3.63 12.69 -15.62
CA PHE A 94 4.02 11.59 -14.75
C PHE A 94 4.78 10.52 -15.54
N SER A 95 6.04 10.79 -15.89
CA SER A 95 7.01 9.78 -16.34
C SER A 95 8.08 9.55 -15.28
N ASN A 96 8.81 8.43 -15.33
CA ASN A 96 9.89 8.15 -14.37
C ASN A 96 10.94 9.26 -14.35
N GLU A 97 11.32 9.75 -15.52
CA GLU A 97 12.29 10.84 -15.67
C GLU A 97 11.75 12.17 -15.12
N LYS A 98 10.52 12.55 -15.50
CA LYS A 98 9.90 13.79 -15.02
C LYS A 98 9.70 13.75 -13.51
N MET A 99 9.14 12.67 -12.97
CA MET A 99 8.90 12.49 -11.54
C MET A 99 10.18 12.51 -10.69
N ARG A 100 11.32 12.12 -11.27
CA ARG A 100 12.63 12.20 -10.60
C ARG A 100 13.17 13.63 -10.52
N LEU A 101 12.93 14.42 -11.56
CA LEU A 101 13.46 15.80 -11.68
C LEU A 101 12.49 16.86 -11.16
N MET A 102 11.21 16.52 -11.02
CA MET A 102 10.13 17.44 -10.66
C MET A 102 10.27 17.97 -9.23
N THR A 103 10.15 19.27 -9.05
CA THR A 103 10.03 19.91 -7.75
C THR A 103 8.66 19.63 -7.12
N ASP A 104 8.54 19.78 -5.81
CA ASP A 104 7.24 19.61 -5.14
C ASP A 104 6.18 20.61 -5.66
N SER A 105 6.60 21.83 -6.03
CA SER A 105 5.72 22.84 -6.62
C SER A 105 5.18 22.42 -7.99
N GLU A 106 6.04 21.86 -8.84
CA GLU A 106 5.65 21.34 -10.16
C GLU A 106 4.76 20.10 -10.01
N PHE A 107 5.08 19.21 -9.08
CA PHE A 107 4.28 18.03 -8.79
C PHE A 107 2.88 18.41 -8.31
N VAL A 108 2.79 19.36 -7.38
CA VAL A 108 1.50 19.87 -6.91
C VAL A 108 0.70 20.52 -8.03
N ALA A 109 1.36 21.34 -8.85
CA ALA A 109 0.71 21.95 -9.99
C ALA A 109 0.18 20.91 -10.98
N SER A 110 0.93 19.84 -11.27
CA SER A 110 0.52 18.80 -12.22
C SER A 110 -0.72 18.02 -11.78
N TYR A 111 -0.91 17.73 -10.49
CA TYR A 111 -2.13 17.03 -10.04
C TYR A 111 -3.31 18.00 -9.81
N MET A 112 -3.05 19.21 -9.30
CA MET A 112 -4.10 20.20 -9.04
C MET A 112 -4.66 20.81 -10.33
N ALA A 113 -3.81 21.02 -11.35
CA ALA A 113 -4.23 21.52 -12.65
C ALA A 113 -5.07 20.50 -13.44
N ALA A 114 -5.05 19.24 -13.03
CA ALA A 114 -5.79 18.17 -13.67
C ALA A 114 -7.24 18.06 -13.12
N GLY A 115 -7.59 18.80 -12.06
CA GLY A 115 -8.97 19.01 -11.63
C GLY A 115 -9.57 20.24 -12.31
N ASP A 116 -10.77 20.10 -12.88
CA ASP A 116 -11.40 20.99 -13.89
C ASP A 116 -11.76 22.43 -13.47
N SER A 117 -11.13 23.03 -12.46
CA SER A 117 -11.44 24.40 -12.03
C SER A 117 -10.25 25.34 -12.18
N ARG A 118 -9.81 25.56 -13.42
CA ARG A 118 -9.04 26.77 -13.75
C ARG A 118 -9.98 27.98 -13.65
N GLY A 119 -9.95 28.65 -12.51
CA GLY A 119 -10.79 29.82 -12.24
C GLY A 119 -10.46 30.46 -10.89
N SER A 120 -10.96 31.68 -10.66
CA SER A 120 -10.87 32.29 -9.34
C SER A 120 -11.97 31.74 -8.42
N VAL A 121 -11.66 31.53 -7.14
CA VAL A 121 -12.67 31.19 -6.13
C VAL A 121 -13.04 32.41 -5.30
N SER A 122 -14.30 32.48 -4.86
CA SER A 122 -14.79 33.46 -3.89
C SER A 122 -15.66 32.79 -2.83
N ASP A 123 -16.08 33.57 -1.82
CA ASP A 123 -17.03 33.12 -0.79
C ASP A 123 -16.57 31.86 -0.05
N VAL A 124 -15.26 31.76 0.18
CA VAL A 124 -14.63 30.60 0.83
C VAL A 124 -14.96 30.61 2.33
N GLN A 125 -15.73 29.62 2.78
CA GLN A 125 -16.21 29.52 4.15
C GLN A 125 -16.10 28.08 4.66
N VAL A 126 -15.73 27.91 5.93
CA VAL A 126 -15.82 26.61 6.61
C VAL A 126 -17.27 26.39 7.00
N LEU A 127 -17.87 25.32 6.49
CA LEU A 127 -19.27 24.94 6.72
C LEU A 127 -19.42 24.01 7.93
N SER A 128 -18.44 23.13 8.13
CA SER A 128 -18.36 22.26 9.30
C SER A 128 -16.90 21.94 9.64
N HIS A 129 -16.70 21.59 10.91
CA HIS A 129 -15.42 21.24 11.49
C HIS A 129 -15.66 20.05 12.45
N ALA A 130 -14.99 18.93 12.20
CA ALA A 130 -14.91 17.80 13.09
C ALA A 130 -13.45 17.57 13.54
N SER A 131 -13.22 17.35 14.83
CA SER A 131 -11.90 17.00 15.38
C SER A 131 -11.91 15.54 15.80
N PRO A 132 -11.70 14.57 14.88
CA PRO A 132 -11.59 13.16 15.25
C PRO A 132 -10.46 12.96 16.26
N SER A 133 -10.67 12.07 17.24
CA SER A 133 -9.78 11.82 18.39
C SER A 133 -8.35 11.34 18.04
N LEU A 134 -8.02 11.21 16.75
CA LEU A 134 -6.73 10.74 16.23
C LEU A 134 -6.13 11.74 15.22
N GLY A 135 -5.65 12.88 15.74
CA GLY A 135 -4.48 13.59 15.19
C GLY A 135 -4.69 14.45 13.94
N GLY A 136 -5.88 15.03 13.74
CA GLY A 136 -6.14 16.04 12.73
C GLY A 136 -7.59 16.52 12.78
N ASP A 137 -7.86 17.68 12.15
CA ASP A 137 -9.20 18.23 12.01
C ASP A 137 -9.70 17.98 10.57
N GLU A 138 -10.95 17.56 10.43
CA GLU A 138 -11.65 17.45 9.15
C GLU A 138 -12.60 18.64 8.98
N LEU A 139 -12.44 19.38 7.89
CA LEU A 139 -13.24 20.57 7.60
C LEU A 139 -13.94 20.42 6.26
N VAL A 140 -15.22 20.78 6.21
CA VAL A 140 -15.94 20.98 4.95
C VAL A 140 -15.86 22.45 4.59
N VAL A 141 -15.17 22.77 3.50
CA VAL A 141 -15.01 24.14 3.00
C VAL A 141 -15.89 24.36 1.78
N GLY A 142 -16.86 25.26 1.88
CA GLY A 142 -17.67 25.73 0.77
C GLY A 142 -17.01 26.91 0.05
N TYR A 143 -17.12 26.97 -1.26
CA TYR A 143 -16.60 28.06 -2.08
C TYR A 143 -17.37 28.21 -3.40
N THR A 144 -17.33 29.40 -3.99
CA THR A 144 -17.90 29.67 -5.31
C THR A 144 -16.79 29.66 -6.36
N VAL A 145 -16.92 28.85 -7.39
CA VAL A 145 -16.01 28.88 -8.55
C VAL A 145 -16.52 29.89 -9.57
N LYS A 146 -15.62 30.76 -10.05
CA LYS A 146 -15.87 31.70 -11.15
C LYS A 146 -15.01 31.26 -12.35
N ALA A 147 -15.63 30.59 -13.32
CA ALA A 147 -14.99 30.16 -14.56
C ALA A 147 -15.78 30.73 -15.76
N GLY A 148 -15.31 31.86 -16.29
CA GLY A 148 -16.04 32.58 -17.36
C GLY A 148 -17.43 33.03 -16.91
N ALA A 149 -18.46 32.69 -17.68
CA ALA A 149 -19.86 33.01 -17.38
C ALA A 149 -20.53 32.04 -16.38
N ALA A 150 -19.90 30.89 -16.09
CA ALA A 150 -20.44 29.91 -15.17
C ALA A 150 -20.03 30.23 -13.72
N ARG A 151 -21.02 30.28 -12.83
CA ARG A 151 -20.84 30.33 -11.38
C ARG A 151 -21.49 29.11 -10.75
N GLY A 152 -20.74 28.41 -9.90
CA GLY A 152 -21.24 27.24 -9.19
C GLY A 152 -20.70 27.20 -7.77
N ARG A 153 -21.57 26.88 -6.80
CA ARG A 153 -21.17 26.59 -5.43
C ARG A 153 -20.60 25.17 -5.37
N GLN A 154 -19.43 25.05 -4.76
CA GLN A 154 -18.68 23.82 -4.59
C GLN A 154 -18.36 23.64 -3.11
N GLN A 155 -18.06 22.41 -2.73
CA GLN A 155 -17.59 22.06 -1.39
C GLN A 155 -16.39 21.13 -1.53
N ARG A 156 -15.50 21.14 -0.53
CA ARG A 156 -14.35 20.25 -0.44
C ARG A 156 -14.13 19.82 1.00
N ILE A 157 -13.77 18.55 1.18
CA ILE A 157 -13.39 18.01 2.50
C ILE A 157 -11.88 18.09 2.60
N LEU A 158 -11.38 18.75 3.64
CA LEU A 158 -9.95 18.92 3.90
C LEU A 158 -9.61 18.39 5.27
N SER A 159 -8.60 17.52 5.32
CA SER A 159 -7.95 17.15 6.57
C SER A 159 -6.81 18.12 6.86
N THR A 160 -6.73 18.61 8.08
CA THR A 160 -5.65 19.48 8.54
C THR A 160 -4.96 18.87 9.74
N ARG A 161 -3.68 19.17 9.91
CA ARG A 161 -2.88 18.68 11.03
C ARG A 161 -2.07 19.81 11.63
N LYS A 162 -1.92 19.74 12.94
CA LYS A 162 -0.99 20.59 13.68
C LYS A 162 0.39 19.94 13.70
N GLU A 163 1.38 20.62 13.15
CA GLU A 163 2.80 20.25 13.27
C GLU A 163 3.54 21.40 13.93
N GLY A 164 4.01 21.19 15.17
CA GLY A 164 4.50 22.27 16.02
C GLY A 164 3.38 23.27 16.35
N ASP A 165 3.64 24.56 16.16
CA ASP A 165 2.66 25.63 16.36
C ASP A 165 1.86 25.97 15.09
N CYS A 166 2.09 25.26 14.00
CA CYS A 166 1.52 25.55 12.70
C CYS A 166 0.48 24.52 12.29
N TRP A 167 -0.55 24.99 11.60
CA TRP A 167 -1.55 24.15 10.94
C TRP A 167 -1.24 24.00 9.46
N TRP A 168 -1.43 22.78 8.97
CA TRP A 168 -1.13 22.37 7.60
C TRP A 168 -2.29 21.56 7.06
N VAL A 169 -2.37 21.44 5.74
CA VAL A 169 -3.40 20.67 5.05
C VAL A 169 -2.78 19.36 4.56
N ASP A 170 -3.42 18.22 4.81
CA ASP A 170 -3.03 16.98 4.15
C ASP A 170 -3.40 17.04 2.67
N MET A 171 -2.76 16.21 1.84
CA MET A 171 -3.19 16.03 0.46
C MET A 171 -4.71 15.77 0.40
N PRO A 172 -5.48 16.55 -0.39
CA PRO A 172 -6.93 16.43 -0.44
C PRO A 172 -7.41 15.02 -0.81
N LEU A 173 -8.51 14.58 -0.21
CA LEU A 173 -9.07 13.25 -0.45
C LEU A 173 -9.37 13.00 -1.93
N GLU A 174 -9.85 14.01 -2.65
CA GLU A 174 -10.17 13.88 -4.07
C GLU A 174 -8.94 13.54 -4.92
N ALA A 175 -7.75 14.02 -4.51
CA ALA A 175 -6.50 13.68 -5.18
C ALA A 175 -6.16 12.20 -4.97
N TRP A 176 -6.36 11.67 -3.76
CA TRP A 176 -6.18 10.24 -3.45
C TRP A 176 -7.16 9.36 -4.22
N VAL A 177 -8.46 9.73 -4.23
CA VAL A 177 -9.50 9.00 -4.97
C VAL A 177 -9.14 8.90 -6.45
N ARG A 178 -8.74 10.02 -7.07
CA ARG A 178 -8.28 10.00 -8.47
C ARG A 178 -7.07 9.09 -8.68
N LEU A 179 -6.12 9.12 -7.76
CA LEU A 179 -4.94 8.27 -7.85
C LEU A 179 -5.35 6.78 -7.76
N ASP A 180 -6.33 6.44 -6.92
CA ASP A 180 -6.88 5.09 -6.82
C ASP A 180 -7.68 4.67 -8.07
N GLU A 181 -8.42 5.59 -8.69
CA GLU A 181 -9.07 5.36 -10.00
C GLU A 181 -8.02 5.05 -11.09
N VAL A 182 -6.93 5.82 -11.14
CA VAL A 182 -5.80 5.57 -12.04
C VAL A 182 -5.17 4.21 -11.73
N GLY A 183 -4.94 3.91 -10.46
CA GLY A 183 -4.45 2.62 -10.01
C GLY A 183 -5.34 1.47 -10.50
N THR A 184 -6.65 1.60 -10.35
CA THR A 184 -7.64 0.62 -10.82
C THR A 184 -7.61 0.45 -12.34
N ALA A 185 -7.55 1.56 -13.09
CA ALA A 185 -7.46 1.53 -14.54
C ALA A 185 -6.17 0.87 -15.06
N LEU A 186 -5.05 1.07 -14.37
CA LEU A 186 -3.78 0.39 -14.66
C LEU A 186 -3.88 -1.11 -14.36
N LYS A 187 -4.45 -1.47 -13.20
CA LYS A 187 -4.62 -2.86 -12.76
C LYS A 187 -5.55 -3.66 -13.67
N ALA A 188 -6.56 -3.03 -14.26
CA ALA A 188 -7.53 -3.68 -15.17
C ALA A 188 -6.87 -4.35 -16.39
N THR A 189 -5.60 -4.05 -16.65
CA THR A 189 -4.83 -4.52 -17.79
C THR A 189 -3.86 -5.62 -17.41
N ARG A 190 -3.78 -5.95 -16.12
CA ARG A 190 -3.00 -7.08 -15.65
C ARG A 190 -3.67 -8.32 -16.21
N THR A 191 -2.90 -9.12 -16.95
CA THR A 191 -3.32 -10.48 -17.23
C THR A 191 -3.45 -11.18 -15.90
N ASP A 192 -4.64 -11.72 -15.61
CA ASP A 192 -4.81 -12.60 -14.48
C ASP A 192 -3.85 -13.77 -14.63
N MET A 193 -2.95 -13.93 -13.67
CA MET A 193 -2.06 -15.09 -13.64
C MET A 193 -2.93 -16.35 -13.61
N PRO A 194 -2.64 -17.36 -14.43
CA PRO A 194 -3.44 -18.56 -14.48
C PRO A 194 -3.46 -19.23 -13.10
N LEU A 195 -4.61 -19.81 -12.76
CA LEU A 195 -4.69 -20.68 -11.60
C LEU A 195 -3.78 -21.89 -11.85
N THR A 196 -2.75 -22.07 -11.02
CA THR A 196 -1.97 -23.29 -11.03
C THR A 196 -2.84 -24.37 -10.38
N ARG A 197 -3.22 -25.37 -11.17
CA ARG A 197 -4.10 -26.46 -10.73
C ARG A 197 -3.30 -27.60 -10.13
N LYS A 198 -3.96 -28.40 -9.30
CA LYS A 198 -3.36 -29.51 -8.59
C LYS A 198 -2.67 -30.54 -9.50
N GLY A 199 -1.39 -30.73 -9.23
CA GLY A 199 -0.48 -31.79 -9.65
C GLY A 199 0.34 -32.28 -8.45
N PRO A 200 1.46 -33.00 -8.66
CA PRO A 200 2.31 -33.47 -7.58
C PRO A 200 3.08 -32.27 -6.97
N PRO A 201 2.80 -31.86 -5.73
CA PRO A 201 3.48 -30.71 -5.12
C PRO A 201 4.95 -31.04 -4.86
N THR A 202 5.83 -30.04 -5.02
CA THR A 202 7.26 -30.15 -4.67
C THR A 202 7.57 -29.53 -3.31
N ALA A 203 6.60 -28.85 -2.71
CA ALA A 203 6.64 -28.32 -1.35
C ALA A 203 5.40 -28.77 -0.57
N SER A 204 5.57 -29.13 0.71
CA SER A 204 4.43 -29.41 1.60
C SER A 204 3.90 -28.10 2.16
N LEU A 205 2.58 -27.95 2.18
CA LEU A 205 1.91 -26.80 2.77
C LEU A 205 0.98 -27.26 3.88
N GLN A 206 1.03 -26.54 4.98
CA GLN A 206 0.20 -26.81 6.14
C GLN A 206 -0.42 -25.52 6.66
N VAL A 207 -1.73 -25.56 6.95
CA VAL A 207 -2.41 -24.53 7.72
C VAL A 207 -2.48 -25.04 9.15
N VAL A 208 -1.76 -24.37 10.06
CA VAL A 208 -1.49 -24.87 11.41
C VAL A 208 -1.83 -23.84 12.47
N PRO A 209 -2.40 -24.24 13.61
CA PRO A 209 -2.44 -23.40 14.80
C PRO A 209 -1.01 -23.00 15.18
N ALA A 210 -0.85 -21.74 15.59
CA ALA A 210 0.45 -21.20 15.94
C ALA A 210 0.44 -20.44 17.28
N SER A 211 1.62 -20.16 17.81
CA SER A 211 1.82 -19.31 18.97
C SER A 211 3.13 -18.53 18.91
N PHE A 212 3.12 -17.30 19.38
CA PHE A 212 4.35 -16.52 19.59
C PHE A 212 5.09 -16.92 20.88
N VAL A 213 4.50 -17.81 21.70
CA VAL A 213 5.06 -18.30 22.95
C VAL A 213 5.19 -19.82 22.86
N GLU A 214 6.22 -20.36 23.49
CA GLU A 214 6.46 -21.81 23.56
C GLU A 214 5.27 -22.55 24.20
N ARG A 215 4.94 -23.71 23.63
CA ARG A 215 3.88 -24.60 24.13
C ARG A 215 4.31 -26.07 24.04
N PRO A 216 3.93 -26.92 25.01
CA PRO A 216 4.41 -28.31 25.09
C PRO A 216 4.10 -29.19 23.87
N ASP A 217 3.03 -28.87 23.14
CA ASP A 217 2.52 -29.62 21.98
C ASP A 217 2.93 -29.02 20.63
N MET A 218 3.77 -27.98 20.64
CA MET A 218 4.18 -27.25 19.45
C MET A 218 5.66 -27.41 19.15
N VAL A 219 6.02 -27.25 17.88
CA VAL A 219 7.40 -27.30 17.38
C VAL A 219 7.81 -25.90 16.96
N GLN A 220 9.04 -25.53 17.31
CA GLN A 220 9.63 -24.26 16.91
C GLN A 220 9.82 -24.23 15.39
N ALA A 221 9.35 -23.17 14.75
CA ALA A 221 9.50 -22.89 13.34
C ALA A 221 10.09 -21.50 13.13
N ARG A 222 10.77 -21.34 11.99
CA ARG A 222 11.34 -20.06 11.57
C ARG A 222 10.33 -19.29 10.73
N ARG A 223 10.33 -17.97 10.90
CA ARG A 223 9.71 -17.02 9.98
C ARG A 223 10.78 -16.45 9.05
N PRO A 224 10.81 -16.82 7.76
CA PRO A 224 11.80 -16.29 6.82
C PRO A 224 11.75 -14.75 6.76
N GLY A 225 12.92 -14.12 6.58
CA GLY A 225 13.01 -12.66 6.44
C GLY A 225 12.93 -11.84 7.74
N ILE A 226 12.69 -12.46 8.89
CA ILE A 226 12.68 -11.80 10.21
C ILE A 226 13.85 -12.31 11.05
N ALA A 227 14.72 -11.40 11.48
CA ALA A 227 15.87 -11.71 12.33
C ALA A 227 15.51 -11.57 13.83
N GLY A 228 16.23 -12.29 14.69
CA GLY A 228 16.08 -12.22 16.15
C GLY A 228 14.88 -13.01 16.69
N PRO A 229 14.53 -12.83 17.98
CA PRO A 229 13.48 -13.60 18.67
C PRO A 229 12.10 -13.51 18.00
N SER A 230 11.83 -12.40 17.31
CA SER A 230 10.60 -12.17 16.53
C SER A 230 10.49 -13.06 15.27
N GLY A 231 11.61 -13.66 14.86
CA GLY A 231 11.71 -14.62 13.74
C GLY A 231 11.33 -16.04 14.12
N THR A 232 10.91 -16.29 15.35
CA THR A 232 10.48 -17.59 15.85
C THR A 232 8.97 -17.63 16.07
N VAL A 233 8.35 -18.74 15.70
CA VAL A 233 6.95 -19.05 16.01
C VAL A 233 6.84 -20.54 16.37
N TRP A 234 5.86 -20.90 17.17
CA TRP A 234 5.59 -22.28 17.56
C TRP A 234 4.38 -22.80 16.80
N LEU A 235 4.52 -23.93 16.10
CA LEU A 235 3.48 -24.54 15.27
C LEU A 235 2.96 -25.81 15.92
N ALA A 236 1.64 -26.01 15.94
CA ALA A 236 1.08 -27.28 16.38
C ALA A 236 1.54 -28.43 15.48
N LYS A 237 1.75 -29.61 16.08
CA LYS A 237 2.14 -30.82 15.34
C LYS A 237 1.04 -31.34 14.41
N SER A 238 -0.22 -31.04 14.72
CA SER A 238 -1.38 -31.45 13.94
C SER A 238 -1.87 -30.27 13.08
N PRO A 239 -1.76 -30.36 11.74
CA PRO A 239 -2.31 -29.34 10.86
C PRO A 239 -3.83 -29.38 10.82
N ILE A 240 -4.44 -28.22 10.60
CA ILE A 240 -5.87 -28.11 10.26
C ILE A 240 -6.05 -28.55 8.81
N LEU A 241 -5.24 -28.00 7.90
CA LEU A 241 -5.25 -28.36 6.47
C LEU A 241 -3.84 -28.69 6.01
N THR A 242 -3.77 -29.52 4.95
CA THR A 242 -2.53 -29.91 4.27
C THR A 242 -2.60 -29.58 2.78
N GLU A 243 -1.54 -29.87 2.02
CA GLU A 243 -1.55 -29.77 0.56
C GLU A 243 -2.67 -30.61 -0.10
N ALA A 244 -3.17 -31.66 0.58
CA ALA A 244 -4.28 -32.47 0.11
C ALA A 244 -5.59 -31.66 0.00
N ASP A 245 -5.72 -30.60 0.80
CA ASP A 245 -6.93 -29.78 0.90
C ASP A 245 -6.93 -28.60 -0.07
N ILE A 246 -5.87 -28.46 -0.87
CA ILE A 246 -5.71 -27.38 -1.86
C ILE A 246 -6.24 -27.84 -3.22
N ASP A 247 -7.00 -26.97 -3.89
CA ASP A 247 -7.54 -27.12 -5.24
C ASP A 247 -6.69 -26.35 -6.28
N GLY A 248 -6.16 -25.19 -5.88
CA GLY A 248 -5.32 -24.37 -6.74
C GLY A 248 -4.55 -23.28 -5.99
N ALA A 249 -3.56 -22.69 -6.67
CA ALA A 249 -2.86 -21.51 -6.18
C ALA A 249 -2.65 -20.49 -7.32
N LYS A 250 -2.74 -19.20 -6.99
CA LYS A 250 -2.52 -18.09 -7.93
C LYS A 250 -1.62 -17.04 -7.32
N ALA A 251 -0.48 -16.78 -7.95
CA ALA A 251 0.39 -15.66 -7.60
C ALA A 251 -0.14 -14.33 -8.16
N GLY A 252 0.13 -13.23 -7.46
CA GLY A 252 -0.24 -11.90 -7.94
C GLY A 252 0.17 -10.77 -7.00
N TYR A 253 -0.08 -9.53 -7.43
CA TYR A 253 -0.03 -8.35 -6.57
C TYR A 253 -1.41 -8.11 -5.98
N SER A 254 -1.66 -8.67 -4.81
CA SER A 254 -3.00 -8.69 -4.19
C SER A 254 -2.99 -8.52 -2.68
N CYS A 255 -1.80 -8.38 -2.09
CA CYS A 255 -1.65 -7.98 -0.70
C CYS A 255 -1.68 -6.46 -0.62
N ASP A 256 -2.87 -5.93 -0.35
CA ASP A 256 -3.08 -4.51 -0.11
C ASP A 256 -2.55 -4.15 1.28
N PHE A 257 -1.53 -3.30 1.31
CA PHE A 257 -1.03 -2.74 2.55
C PHE A 257 -1.31 -1.23 2.53
N SER A 258 -2.58 -0.88 2.77
CA SER A 258 -3.09 0.50 2.81
C SER A 258 -2.89 1.35 1.54
N ALA A 259 -3.55 2.52 1.48
CA ALA A 259 -3.33 3.51 0.42
C ALA A 259 -1.86 3.99 0.33
N MET A 260 -1.04 3.76 1.38
CA MET A 260 0.31 4.30 1.52
C MET A 260 1.43 3.32 1.16
N GLU A 261 1.20 2.01 1.12
CA GLU A 261 2.25 1.04 0.78
C GLU A 261 2.02 0.42 -0.62
N PRO A 262 3.07 -0.12 -1.26
CA PRO A 262 2.88 -0.77 -2.54
C PRO A 262 2.15 -2.09 -2.32
N GLU A 263 1.39 -2.53 -3.31
CA GLU A 263 0.93 -3.91 -3.32
C GLU A 263 2.13 -4.85 -3.26
N GLN A 264 2.07 -5.77 -2.31
CA GLN A 264 3.07 -6.80 -2.15
C GLN A 264 2.69 -8.02 -2.98
N PRO A 265 3.68 -8.74 -3.54
CA PRO A 265 3.44 -10.06 -4.08
C PRO A 265 2.83 -10.98 -3.04
N GLY A 266 1.92 -11.83 -3.50
CA GLY A 266 1.31 -12.84 -2.67
C GLY A 266 0.83 -14.03 -3.48
N VAL A 267 0.41 -15.06 -2.76
CA VAL A 267 -0.18 -16.27 -3.34
C VAL A 267 -1.56 -16.48 -2.74
N HIS A 268 -2.58 -16.45 -3.58
CA HIS A 268 -3.91 -16.94 -3.21
C HIS A 268 -3.88 -18.47 -3.24
N ILE A 269 -4.24 -19.09 -2.12
CA ILE A 269 -4.49 -20.53 -2.02
C ILE A 269 -6.00 -20.72 -2.08
N PHE A 270 -6.45 -21.63 -2.94
CA PHE A 270 -7.84 -22.04 -3.06
C PHE A 270 -7.99 -23.45 -2.51
N PHE A 271 -8.88 -23.62 -1.54
CA PHE A 271 -9.14 -24.91 -0.90
C PHE A 271 -10.26 -25.68 -1.61
N THR A 272 -10.23 -27.00 -1.46
CA THR A 272 -11.37 -27.87 -1.77
C THR A 272 -12.56 -27.52 -0.87
N ASP A 273 -13.78 -27.93 -1.23
CA ASP A 273 -14.96 -27.65 -0.42
C ASP A 273 -14.84 -28.28 0.98
N ALA A 274 -14.25 -29.48 1.08
CA ALA A 274 -13.99 -30.14 2.36
C ALA A 274 -12.99 -29.35 3.22
N GLY A 275 -11.86 -28.93 2.63
CA GLY A 275 -10.88 -28.11 3.33
C GLY A 275 -11.42 -26.74 3.76
N ALA A 276 -12.26 -26.13 2.92
CA ALA A 276 -12.92 -24.87 3.22
C ALA A 276 -13.86 -24.98 4.43
N GLU A 277 -14.69 -26.03 4.50
CA GLU A 277 -15.59 -26.24 5.64
C GLU A 277 -14.81 -26.58 6.93
N GLN A 278 -13.73 -27.35 6.84
CA GLN A 278 -12.87 -27.63 7.99
C GLN A 278 -12.21 -26.35 8.54
N LEU A 279 -11.69 -25.49 7.65
CA LEU A 279 -11.09 -24.21 8.05
C LEU A 279 -12.14 -23.23 8.63
N LYS A 280 -13.34 -23.23 8.07
CA LYS A 280 -14.48 -22.43 8.54
C LYS A 280 -14.90 -22.85 9.94
N GLN A 281 -15.06 -24.15 10.19
CA GLN A 281 -15.37 -24.69 11.50
C GLN A 281 -14.26 -24.36 12.51
N TRP A 282 -13.00 -24.60 12.14
CA TRP A 282 -11.89 -24.30 13.05
C TRP A 282 -11.81 -22.80 13.39
N SER A 283 -11.95 -21.93 12.40
CA SER A 283 -11.82 -20.47 12.59
C SER A 283 -12.98 -19.84 13.36
N SER A 284 -14.20 -20.38 13.28
CA SER A 284 -15.33 -19.91 14.10
C SER A 284 -15.11 -20.20 15.59
N GLU A 285 -14.49 -21.33 15.91
CA GLU A 285 -14.18 -21.75 17.29
C GLU A 285 -12.90 -21.09 17.85
N ASN A 286 -12.05 -20.53 16.98
CA ASN A 286 -10.71 -20.05 17.34
C ASN A 286 -10.48 -18.57 17.01
N MET A 287 -11.51 -17.73 17.09
CA MET A 287 -11.35 -16.28 16.95
C MET A 287 -10.33 -15.71 17.96
N GLY A 288 -9.46 -14.83 17.49
CA GLY A 288 -8.37 -14.25 18.29
C GLY A 288 -7.16 -15.16 18.49
N LYS A 289 -7.20 -16.43 18.04
CA LYS A 289 -6.02 -17.32 18.05
C LYS A 289 -5.09 -16.99 16.88
N VAL A 290 -3.85 -17.46 16.98
CA VAL A 290 -2.84 -17.27 15.93
C VAL A 290 -2.85 -18.49 15.02
N LEU A 291 -2.88 -18.24 13.72
CA LEU A 291 -2.80 -19.21 12.66
C LEU A 291 -1.54 -18.95 11.85
N ALA A 292 -0.87 -20.01 11.40
CA ALA A 292 0.21 -19.90 10.44
C ALA A 292 -0.06 -20.74 9.20
N VAL A 293 0.45 -20.27 8.07
CA VAL A 293 0.61 -21.09 6.88
C VAL A 293 2.10 -21.41 6.77
N ALA A 294 2.41 -22.70 6.91
CA ALA A 294 3.75 -23.23 6.88
C ALA A 294 4.03 -23.92 5.54
N VAL A 295 5.22 -23.71 4.99
CA VAL A 295 5.69 -24.38 3.77
C VAL A 295 7.03 -25.04 4.08
N ASN A 296 7.11 -26.36 3.87
CA ASN A 296 8.27 -27.18 4.25
C ASN A 296 8.71 -27.00 5.73
N GLY A 297 7.75 -26.73 6.62
CA GLY A 297 7.99 -26.51 8.05
C GLY A 297 8.35 -25.07 8.45
N ASP A 298 8.64 -24.18 7.50
CA ASP A 298 8.86 -22.75 7.78
C ASP A 298 7.52 -21.99 7.75
N ALA A 299 7.30 -21.11 8.73
CA ALA A 299 6.09 -20.31 8.84
C ALA A 299 6.20 -19.07 7.95
N LEU A 300 5.64 -19.15 6.73
CA LEU A 300 5.68 -18.04 5.77
C LEU A 300 4.77 -16.88 6.20
N VAL A 301 3.57 -17.20 6.66
CA VAL A 301 2.59 -16.19 7.11
C VAL A 301 2.06 -16.59 8.47
N VAL A 302 1.99 -15.63 9.39
CA VAL A 302 1.47 -15.80 10.75
C VAL A 302 0.51 -14.65 11.03
N ALA A 303 -0.74 -14.96 11.36
CA ALA A 303 -1.77 -13.95 11.56
C ALA A 303 -2.74 -14.34 12.67
N THR A 304 -3.34 -13.33 13.30
CA THR A 304 -4.46 -13.53 14.23
C THR A 304 -5.76 -13.71 13.44
N VAL A 305 -6.54 -14.73 13.79
CA VAL A 305 -7.86 -14.98 13.21
C VAL A 305 -8.83 -13.90 13.68
N LYS A 306 -9.28 -13.05 12.75
CA LYS A 306 -10.23 -11.95 13.03
C LYS A 306 -11.67 -12.25 12.61
N GLY A 307 -11.92 -13.41 12.00
CA GLY A 307 -13.23 -13.78 11.50
C GLY A 307 -13.25 -15.21 10.96
N ILE A 308 -14.40 -15.62 10.44
CA ILE A 308 -14.58 -16.94 9.85
C ILE A 308 -13.87 -16.98 8.49
N LEU A 309 -12.92 -17.90 8.36
CA LEU A 309 -12.13 -18.11 7.15
C LEU A 309 -12.89 -19.05 6.20
N GLY A 310 -12.70 -18.88 4.90
CA GLY A 310 -13.46 -19.59 3.87
C GLY A 310 -12.57 -20.33 2.85
N LYS A 311 -13.04 -20.40 1.61
CA LYS A 311 -12.43 -21.17 0.51
C LYS A 311 -11.07 -20.66 0.02
N GLN A 312 -10.63 -19.50 0.48
CA GLN A 312 -9.37 -18.91 0.05
C GLN A 312 -8.59 -18.28 1.20
N LEU A 313 -7.26 -18.39 1.12
CA LEU A 313 -6.33 -17.65 1.95
C LEU A 313 -5.34 -16.90 1.08
N MET A 314 -4.95 -15.71 1.54
CA MET A 314 -3.88 -14.93 0.94
C MET A 314 -2.59 -15.12 1.72
N LEU A 315 -1.54 -15.55 1.05
CA LEU A 315 -0.19 -15.50 1.55
C LEU A 315 0.47 -14.19 1.13
N CYS A 316 0.62 -13.23 2.05
CA CYS A 316 1.39 -12.02 1.76
C CYS A 316 2.88 -12.25 1.99
N LEU A 317 3.66 -12.12 0.92
CA LEU A 317 5.09 -12.41 0.92
C LEU A 317 5.85 -11.09 1.04
N GLU A 318 5.98 -10.62 2.28
CA GLU A 318 6.71 -9.38 2.57
C GLU A 318 8.12 -9.44 2.02
N LYS A 319 8.52 -8.39 1.27
CA LYS A 319 9.84 -8.24 0.64
C LYS A 319 10.17 -9.30 -0.44
N SER A 320 9.20 -10.08 -0.88
CA SER A 320 9.38 -10.97 -2.04
C SER A 320 9.13 -10.27 -3.36
N THR A 321 9.61 -10.89 -4.43
CA THR A 321 9.33 -10.54 -5.83
C THR A 321 8.10 -11.30 -6.36
N LEU A 322 7.55 -10.86 -7.50
CA LEU A 322 6.44 -11.61 -8.13
C LEU A 322 6.93 -12.98 -8.62
N GLU A 323 8.16 -13.05 -9.12
CA GLU A 323 8.81 -14.27 -9.58
C GLU A 323 8.90 -15.31 -8.45
N GLU A 324 9.25 -14.88 -7.25
CA GLU A 324 9.25 -15.74 -6.06
C GLU A 324 7.84 -16.21 -5.68
N ALA A 325 6.83 -15.34 -5.79
CA ALA A 325 5.44 -15.71 -5.56
C ALA A 325 4.93 -16.73 -6.59
N VAL A 326 5.29 -16.55 -7.87
CA VAL A 326 4.99 -17.50 -8.96
C VAL A 326 5.64 -18.84 -8.67
N ALA A 327 6.94 -18.86 -8.40
CA ALA A 327 7.67 -20.08 -8.07
C ALA A 327 7.07 -20.80 -6.85
N LEU A 328 6.65 -20.05 -5.82
CA LEU A 328 5.93 -20.64 -4.69
C LEU A 328 4.61 -21.28 -5.13
N SER A 329 3.79 -20.58 -5.91
CA SER A 329 2.51 -21.12 -6.39
C SER A 329 2.68 -22.39 -7.24
N GLU A 330 3.73 -22.44 -8.06
CA GLU A 330 4.10 -23.62 -8.86
C GLU A 330 4.57 -24.77 -7.97
N ASN A 331 5.38 -24.50 -6.95
CA ASN A 331 5.86 -25.52 -6.03
C ASN A 331 4.73 -26.12 -5.17
N LEU A 332 3.75 -25.30 -4.79
CA LEU A 332 2.59 -25.71 -3.99
C LEU A 332 1.62 -26.61 -4.76
N MET A 333 1.47 -26.38 -6.06
CA MET A 333 0.50 -27.10 -6.86
C MET A 333 1.13 -28.19 -7.72
N GLY A 334 2.44 -28.16 -7.94
CA GLY A 334 3.11 -29.02 -8.90
C GLY A 334 2.89 -28.54 -10.33
N TRP A 335 3.94 -28.56 -11.15
CA TRP A 335 3.84 -28.12 -12.54
C TRP A 335 3.26 -29.25 -13.42
N ARG A 336 2.14 -28.99 -14.11
CA ARG A 336 1.80 -29.70 -15.35
C ARG A 336 2.22 -28.82 -16.53
N LYS A 337 3.21 -29.29 -17.29
CA LYS A 337 3.57 -28.74 -18.61
C LYS A 337 2.39 -28.83 -19.57
#